data_AF-A0A6A7BJF9-F1
#
_entry.id   AF-A0A6A7BJF9-F1
#
_cell.length_a   1.000
_cell.length_b   1.000
_cell.length_c   1.000
_cell.angle_alpha   90.00
_cell.angle_beta   90.00
_cell.angle_gamma   90.00
#
_symmetry.space_group_name_H-M   'P 1'
#
loop_
_entity.id
_entity.type
_entity.pdbx_description
1 polymer ?
#
loop_
_entity_poly.entity_id
_entity_poly.type
_entity_poly.pdbx_seq_one_letter_code
_entity_poly.pdbx_strand_id
1 'polypeptide(L)'
;MLAESQRDEALPAELVNFNIADLVKTTHNARLYKEVQTLKRLITELVDYQLAHPKNPKPNTREEIDSDKTTKREIEKKEKYIRAQLSIIKSLYRQSVLKVREEKAKTSDDRAVNDALILGLHNLKYEEQSLRSEISAAENYDHKYMKLPLISVEAFLEEFPEHKDATEQDLMTARIDHEYQVRVRLEERRQEKLKQKQKLIAEVKKGKDDLTKLDTMVEKFIEAAEPIKKVLATE
;
A
#
# COMPACT_ATOMS: atom_id res chain seq x y z
N MET A 1 -18.29 57.49 -6.27
CA MET A 1 -18.96 56.25 -5.85
C MET A 1 -18.34 55.83 -4.53
N LEU A 2 -18.91 56.33 -3.44
CA LEU A 2 -18.55 56.00 -2.07
C LEU A 2 -19.28 54.71 -1.70
N ALA A 3 -18.55 53.71 -1.21
CA ALA A 3 -19.13 52.55 -0.54
C ALA A 3 -18.32 52.29 0.73
N GLU A 4 -18.50 53.18 1.71
CA GLU A 4 -18.19 52.86 3.11
C GLU A 4 -19.24 51.85 3.58
N SER A 5 -18.87 50.58 3.58
CA SER A 5 -19.63 49.53 4.25
C SER A 5 -19.42 49.71 5.76
N GLN A 6 -20.47 50.18 6.43
CA GLN A 6 -20.64 50.11 7.87
C GLN A 6 -20.42 48.67 8.32
N ARG A 7 -19.31 48.44 9.04
CA ARG A 7 -19.14 47.26 9.89
C ARG A 7 -19.62 47.67 11.29
N ASP A 8 -20.91 47.50 11.53
CA ASP A 8 -21.41 47.43 12.90
C ASP A 8 -20.78 46.20 13.57
N GLU A 9 -19.89 46.43 14.53
CA GLU A 9 -19.40 45.41 15.47
C GLU A 9 -20.54 44.99 16.41
N ALA A 10 -21.53 44.29 15.88
CA ALA A 10 -22.40 43.47 16.70
C ALA A 10 -21.62 42.21 17.05
N LEU A 11 -21.26 42.04 18.33
CA LEU A 11 -20.77 40.76 18.85
C LEU A 11 -21.70 39.64 18.37
N PRO A 12 -21.18 38.53 17.80
CA PRO A 12 -22.03 37.48 17.22
C PRO A 12 -23.07 37.02 18.23
N ALA A 13 -24.36 37.07 17.85
CA ALA A 13 -25.48 36.63 18.68
C ALA A 13 -25.35 35.17 19.15
N GLU A 14 -24.50 34.38 18.49
CA GLU A 14 -24.14 33.02 18.90
C GLU A 14 -23.51 32.96 20.31
N LEU A 15 -22.80 34.01 20.75
CA LEU A 15 -22.18 34.05 22.09
C LEU A 15 -23.20 34.13 23.25
N VAL A 16 -24.44 34.57 22.97
CA VAL A 16 -25.48 34.76 23.99
C VAL A 16 -26.15 33.44 24.41
N ASN A 17 -26.08 32.41 23.55
CA ASN A 17 -26.74 31.12 23.78
C ASN A 17 -25.79 30.01 24.31
N PHE A 18 -24.52 30.31 24.59
CA PHE A 18 -23.61 29.31 25.17
C PHE A 18 -23.87 29.14 26.67
N ASN A 19 -24.75 28.20 27.00
CA ASN A 19 -24.86 27.74 28.38
C ASN A 19 -23.66 26.86 28.73
N ILE A 20 -22.65 27.47 29.34
CA ILE A 20 -21.42 26.79 29.76
C ILE A 20 -21.74 25.55 30.61
N ALA A 21 -22.84 25.55 31.36
CA ALA A 21 -23.30 24.42 32.17
C ALA A 21 -23.48 23.13 31.37
N ASP A 22 -23.93 23.21 30.10
CA ASP A 22 -24.22 22.04 29.26
C ASP A 22 -22.94 21.40 28.67
N LEU A 23 -21.84 22.17 28.62
CA LEU A 23 -20.54 21.69 28.15
C LEU A 23 -19.73 20.99 29.25
N VAL A 24 -20.09 21.18 30.51
CA VAL A 24 -19.37 20.59 31.65
C VAL A 24 -19.86 19.16 31.92
N LYS A 25 -19.44 18.23 31.06
CA LYS A 25 -19.86 16.82 31.14
C LYS A 25 -19.17 16.02 32.26
N THR A 26 -18.00 16.46 32.71
CA THR A 26 -17.19 15.71 33.68
C THR A 26 -17.51 16.11 35.12
N THR A 27 -17.66 15.12 36.00
CA THR A 27 -18.08 15.30 37.40
C THR A 27 -17.24 16.31 38.17
N HIS A 28 -15.92 16.33 37.93
CA HIS A 28 -14.99 17.25 38.58
C HIS A 28 -15.12 18.71 38.12
N ASN A 29 -15.38 18.94 36.84
CA ASN A 29 -15.54 20.28 36.29
C ASN A 29 -16.93 20.80 36.64
N ALA A 30 -17.93 19.92 36.73
CA ALA A 30 -19.28 20.28 37.16
C ALA A 30 -19.27 20.78 38.60
N ARG A 31 -18.47 20.14 39.46
CA ARG A 31 -18.22 20.63 40.82
C ARG A 31 -17.52 21.99 40.81
N LEU A 32 -16.43 22.14 40.05
CA LEU A 32 -15.72 23.42 39.93
C LEU A 32 -16.65 24.56 39.46
N TYR A 33 -17.49 24.29 38.46
CA TYR A 33 -18.47 25.24 37.94
C TYR A 33 -19.46 25.68 39.02
N LYS A 34 -20.02 24.74 39.78
CA LYS A 34 -20.91 25.05 40.92
C LYS A 34 -20.22 25.94 41.95
N GLU A 35 -18.97 25.63 42.32
CA GLU A 35 -18.20 26.42 43.29
C GLU A 35 -17.87 27.84 42.78
N VAL A 36 -17.69 28.00 41.47
CA VAL A 36 -17.51 29.31 40.83
C VAL A 36 -18.82 30.11 40.83
N GLN A 37 -19.98 29.48 40.62
CA GLN A 37 -21.28 30.15 40.72
C GLN A 37 -21.58 30.61 42.15
N THR A 38 -21.24 29.81 43.17
CA THR A 38 -21.35 30.24 44.58
C THR A 38 -20.42 31.41 44.89
N LEU A 39 -19.18 31.41 44.39
CA LEU A 39 -18.28 32.57 44.52
C LEU A 39 -18.87 33.82 43.87
N LYS A 40 -19.43 33.71 42.66
CA LYS A 40 -20.09 34.82 41.97
C LYS A 40 -21.21 35.40 42.82
N ARG A 41 -22.07 34.56 43.39
CA ARG A 41 -23.14 34.98 44.30
C ARG A 41 -22.60 35.73 45.53
N LEU A 42 -21.57 35.18 46.18
CA LEU A 42 -20.95 35.82 47.36
C LEU A 42 -20.35 37.19 47.04
N ILE A 43 -19.76 37.36 45.84
CA ILE A 43 -19.23 38.65 45.38
C ILE A 43 -20.38 39.64 45.13
N THR A 44 -21.45 39.21 44.45
CA THR A 44 -22.64 40.06 44.25
C THR A 44 -23.24 40.50 45.58
N GLU A 45 -23.41 39.59 46.54
CA GLU A 45 -23.88 39.90 47.89
C GLU A 45 -22.97 40.85 48.69
N LEU A 46 -21.65 40.86 48.41
CA LEU A 46 -20.71 41.81 49.01
C LEU A 46 -20.88 43.19 48.36
N VAL A 47 -20.94 43.24 47.03
CA VAL A 47 -21.11 44.49 46.27
C VAL A 47 -22.44 45.15 46.62
N ASP A 48 -23.54 44.40 46.65
CA ASP A 48 -24.86 44.90 47.04
C ASP A 48 -24.85 45.48 48.46
N TYR A 49 -24.14 44.81 49.39
CA TYR A 49 -24.00 45.28 50.76
C TYR A 49 -23.17 46.57 50.89
N GLN A 50 -22.13 46.72 50.07
CA GLN A 50 -21.31 47.93 49.99
C GLN A 50 -22.07 49.10 49.35
N LEU A 51 -22.92 48.83 48.35
CA LEU A 51 -23.79 49.84 47.74
C LEU A 51 -24.88 50.31 48.69
N ALA A 52 -25.44 49.39 49.50
CA ALA A 52 -26.44 49.72 50.52
C ALA A 52 -25.88 50.52 51.72
N HIS A 53 -24.57 50.44 51.97
CA HIS A 53 -23.89 51.14 53.06
C HIS A 53 -22.71 51.98 52.52
N PRO A 54 -22.99 53.15 51.89
CA PRO A 54 -21.94 54.01 51.37
C PRO A 54 -21.05 54.52 52.52
N LYS A 55 -19.73 54.54 52.30
CA LYS A 55 -18.77 55.01 53.30
C LYS A 55 -18.96 56.49 53.57
N ASN A 56 -19.21 56.86 54.83
CA ASN A 56 -19.24 58.26 55.25
C ASN A 56 -17.80 58.76 55.52
N PRO A 57 -17.31 59.79 54.80
CA PRO A 57 -15.92 60.24 54.92
C PRO A 57 -15.63 61.00 56.22
N LYS A 58 -16.65 61.45 56.96
CA LYS A 58 -16.53 62.13 58.26
C LYS A 58 -17.74 61.79 59.16
N PRO A 59 -17.69 60.72 59.97
CA PRO A 59 -18.73 60.45 60.96
C PRO A 59 -18.60 61.47 62.11
N ASN A 60 -19.64 62.26 62.34
CA ASN A 60 -19.62 63.36 63.32
C ASN A 60 -20.37 63.00 64.62
N THR A 61 -21.27 62.01 64.58
CA THR A 61 -21.99 61.51 65.76
C THR A 61 -21.50 60.12 66.20
N ARG A 62 -21.65 59.81 67.49
CA ARG A 62 -21.23 58.51 68.06
C ARG A 62 -21.97 57.31 67.44
N GLU A 63 -23.24 57.49 67.10
CA GLU A 63 -24.09 56.48 66.44
C GLU A 63 -23.63 56.19 65.00
N GLU A 64 -23.17 57.21 64.28
CA GLU A 64 -22.53 57.04 62.96
C GLU A 64 -21.21 56.27 63.07
N ILE A 65 -20.40 56.51 64.11
CA ILE A 65 -19.13 55.79 64.31
C ILE A 65 -19.37 54.30 64.61
N ASP A 66 -20.36 53.98 65.45
CA ASP A 66 -20.67 52.60 65.83
C ASP A 66 -21.30 51.82 64.66
N SER A 67 -22.16 52.46 63.86
CA SER A 67 -22.71 51.86 62.63
C SER A 67 -21.65 51.66 61.53
N ASP A 68 -20.69 52.58 61.39
CA ASP A 68 -19.57 52.43 60.44
C ASP A 68 -18.61 51.29 60.87
N LYS A 69 -18.55 50.99 62.17
CA LYS A 69 -17.77 49.87 62.72
C LYS A 69 -18.47 48.53 62.52
N THR A 70 -19.81 48.48 62.60
CA THR A 70 -20.58 47.25 62.33
C THR A 70 -20.56 46.91 60.84
N THR A 71 -20.70 47.89 59.95
CA THR A 71 -20.61 47.69 58.49
C THR A 71 -19.24 47.17 58.08
N LYS A 72 -18.14 47.73 58.63
CA LYS A 72 -16.78 47.23 58.39
C LYS A 72 -16.61 45.77 58.83
N ARG A 73 -17.12 45.39 60.00
CA ARG A 73 -17.06 44.01 60.49
C ARG A 73 -17.83 43.03 59.59
N GLU A 74 -18.99 43.43 59.08
CA GLU A 74 -19.78 42.60 58.16
C GLU A 74 -19.09 42.45 56.80
N ILE A 75 -18.44 43.51 56.30
CA ILE A 75 -17.60 43.44 55.09
C ILE A 75 -16.44 42.46 55.29
N GLU A 76 -15.70 42.56 56.40
CA GLU A 76 -14.59 41.65 56.71
C GLU A 76 -15.03 40.18 56.80
N LYS A 77 -16.21 39.92 57.38
CA LYS A 77 -16.80 38.57 57.42
C LYS A 77 -17.06 38.04 56.01
N LYS A 78 -17.72 38.83 55.15
CA LYS A 78 -18.03 38.44 53.76
C LYS A 78 -16.76 38.23 52.94
N GLU A 79 -15.75 39.09 53.10
CA GLU A 79 -14.43 38.92 52.48
C GLU A 79 -13.74 37.63 52.91
N LYS A 80 -13.84 37.25 54.19
CA LYS A 80 -13.28 35.98 54.71
C LYS A 80 -13.92 34.77 54.04
N TYR A 81 -15.23 34.75 53.85
CA TYR A 81 -15.93 33.68 53.14
C TYR A 81 -15.51 33.60 51.67
N ILE A 82 -15.38 34.74 50.99
CA ILE A 82 -14.89 34.81 49.60
C ILE A 82 -13.47 34.24 49.49
N ARG A 83 -12.56 34.60 50.41
CA ARG A 83 -11.17 34.07 50.43
C ARG A 83 -11.14 32.55 50.65
N ALA A 84 -11.99 32.03 51.54
CA ALA A 84 -12.11 30.58 51.77
C ALA A 84 -12.61 29.86 50.51
N GLN A 85 -13.66 30.38 49.87
CA GLN A 85 -14.22 29.83 48.64
C GLN A 85 -13.20 29.84 47.49
N LEU A 86 -12.40 30.90 47.39
CA LEU A 86 -11.34 31.02 46.38
C LEU A 86 -10.24 29.96 46.57
N SER A 87 -9.91 29.60 47.83
CA SER A 87 -8.99 28.49 48.13
C SER A 87 -9.51 27.14 47.62
N ILE A 88 -10.81 26.87 47.82
CA ILE A 88 -11.47 25.64 47.35
C ILE A 88 -11.42 25.56 45.83
N ILE A 89 -11.81 26.63 45.13
CA ILE A 89 -11.79 26.70 43.66
C ILE A 89 -10.38 26.47 43.11
N LYS A 90 -9.35 27.11 43.71
CA LYS A 90 -7.95 26.91 43.30
C LYS A 90 -7.54 25.44 43.42
N SER A 91 -7.94 24.75 44.48
CA SER A 91 -7.61 23.34 44.68
C SER A 91 -8.29 22.44 43.64
N LEU A 92 -9.58 22.66 43.38
CA LEU A 92 -10.36 21.91 42.40
C LEU A 92 -9.87 22.15 40.96
N TYR A 93 -9.49 23.39 40.64
CA TYR A 93 -8.91 23.72 39.35
C TYR A 93 -7.60 22.97 39.11
N ARG A 94 -6.69 22.93 40.11
CA ARG A 94 -5.46 22.14 40.00
C ARG A 94 -5.73 20.66 39.77
N GLN A 95 -6.71 20.08 40.49
CA GLN A 95 -7.10 18.68 40.29
C GLN A 95 -7.63 18.43 38.89
N SER A 96 -8.43 19.34 38.34
CA SER A 96 -8.93 19.26 36.96
C SER A 96 -7.81 19.27 35.93
N VAL A 97 -6.86 20.21 36.07
CA VAL A 97 -5.70 20.30 35.17
C VAL A 97 -4.85 19.03 35.22
N LEU A 98 -4.66 18.43 36.41
CA LEU A 98 -3.92 17.17 36.55
C LEU A 98 -4.64 16.02 35.85
N LYS A 99 -5.96 15.87 36.03
CA LYS A 99 -6.73 14.82 35.34
C LYS A 99 -6.69 14.96 33.82
N VAL A 100 -6.81 16.18 33.29
CA VAL A 100 -6.69 16.41 31.84
C VAL A 100 -5.31 16.01 31.33
N ARG A 101 -4.25 16.28 32.10
CA ARG A 101 -2.89 15.83 31.73
C ARG A 101 -2.76 14.30 31.77
N GLU A 102 -3.32 13.66 32.77
CA GLU A 102 -3.34 12.19 32.88
C GLU A 102 -4.11 11.55 31.72
N GLU A 103 -5.29 12.07 31.36
CA GLU A 103 -6.08 11.59 30.23
C GLU A 103 -5.34 11.82 28.90
N LYS A 104 -4.67 12.96 28.74
CA LYS A 104 -3.83 13.23 27.58
C LYS A 104 -2.64 12.28 27.48
N ALA A 105 -2.01 11.93 28.60
CA ALA A 105 -0.92 10.96 28.62
C ALA A 105 -1.44 9.57 28.22
N LYS A 106 -2.51 9.09 28.87
CA LYS A 106 -3.14 7.79 28.54
C LYS A 106 -3.54 7.67 27.08
N THR A 107 -4.22 8.68 26.53
CA THR A 107 -4.61 8.68 25.12
C THR A 107 -3.41 8.74 24.16
N SER A 108 -2.30 9.34 24.59
CA SER A 108 -1.05 9.32 23.83
C SER A 108 -0.39 7.94 23.84
N ASP A 109 -0.39 7.27 24.99
CA ASP A 109 0.16 5.91 25.14
C ASP A 109 -0.65 4.91 24.31
N ASP A 110 -1.99 4.96 24.40
CA ASP A 110 -2.89 4.12 23.62
C ASP A 110 -2.70 4.35 22.11
N ARG A 111 -2.49 5.60 21.69
CA ARG A 111 -2.18 5.93 20.29
C ARG A 111 -0.86 5.31 19.86
N ALA A 112 0.20 5.43 20.67
CA ALA A 112 1.50 4.86 20.34
C ALA A 112 1.45 3.33 20.17
N VAL A 113 0.68 2.65 21.02
CA VAL A 113 0.44 1.20 20.88
C VAL A 113 -0.33 0.88 19.59
N ASN A 114 -1.35 1.67 19.27
CA ASN A 114 -2.12 1.49 18.03
C ASN A 114 -1.22 1.66 16.79
N ASP A 115 -0.41 2.71 16.76
CA ASP A 115 0.52 2.99 15.65
C ASP A 115 1.53 1.84 15.48
N ALA A 116 2.03 1.25 16.57
CA ALA A 116 2.91 0.08 16.52
C ALA A 116 2.20 -1.15 15.94
N LEU A 117 0.93 -1.38 16.27
CA LEU A 117 0.13 -2.47 15.70
C LEU A 117 -0.17 -2.25 14.22
N ILE A 118 -0.47 -1.01 13.82
CA ILE A 118 -0.67 -0.64 12.41
C ILE A 118 0.60 -0.96 11.61
N LEU A 119 1.77 -0.59 12.13
CA LEU A 119 3.04 -0.92 11.48
C LEU A 119 3.25 -2.44 11.35
N GLY A 120 2.95 -3.19 12.41
CA GLY A 120 2.99 -4.67 12.37
C GLY A 120 2.07 -5.26 11.30
N LEU A 121 0.85 -4.73 11.18
CA LEU A 121 -0.12 -5.17 10.16
C LEU A 121 0.35 -4.83 8.75
N HIS A 122 0.97 -3.67 8.54
CA HIS A 122 1.55 -3.31 7.25
C HIS A 122 2.64 -4.29 6.83
N ASN A 123 3.56 -4.64 7.74
CA ASN A 123 4.62 -5.61 7.46
C ASN A 123 4.05 -6.97 7.02
N LEU A 124 3.05 -7.48 7.74
CA LEU A 124 2.39 -8.73 7.39
C LEU A 124 1.71 -8.66 6.01
N LYS A 125 1.05 -7.54 5.70
CA LYS A 125 0.40 -7.34 4.40
C LYS A 125 1.41 -7.32 3.25
N TYR A 126 2.58 -6.71 3.46
CA TYR A 126 3.66 -6.74 2.48
C TYR A 126 4.18 -8.16 2.25
N GLU A 127 4.36 -8.93 3.32
CA GLU A 127 4.78 -10.33 3.23
C GLU A 127 3.75 -11.18 2.47
N GLU A 128 2.47 -11.04 2.81
CA GLU A 128 1.38 -11.73 2.09
C GLU A 128 1.38 -11.39 0.60
N GLN A 129 1.51 -10.10 0.25
CA GLN A 129 1.54 -9.69 -1.14
C GLN A 129 2.77 -10.25 -1.89
N SER A 130 3.94 -10.26 -1.24
CA SER A 130 5.15 -10.86 -1.80
C SER A 130 4.95 -12.35 -2.08
N LEU A 131 4.49 -13.10 -1.08
CA LEU A 131 4.23 -14.54 -1.23
C LEU A 131 3.19 -14.84 -2.30
N ARG A 132 2.09 -14.07 -2.37
CA ARG A 132 1.09 -14.21 -3.44
C ARG A 132 1.69 -13.95 -4.82
N SER A 133 2.59 -12.97 -4.93
CA SER A 133 3.27 -12.67 -6.19
C SER A 133 4.23 -13.78 -6.60
N GLU A 134 4.96 -14.36 -5.65
CA GLU A 134 5.87 -15.50 -5.88
C GLU A 134 5.10 -16.76 -6.26
N ILE A 135 3.98 -17.06 -5.59
CA ILE A 135 3.10 -18.17 -5.94
C ILE A 135 2.56 -17.99 -7.36
N SER A 136 2.04 -16.81 -7.70
CA SER A 136 1.55 -16.52 -9.04
C SER A 136 2.65 -16.65 -10.11
N ALA A 137 3.88 -16.24 -9.80
CA ALA A 137 5.02 -16.41 -10.70
C ALA A 137 5.40 -17.90 -10.87
N ALA A 138 5.30 -18.70 -9.81
CA ALA A 138 5.56 -20.13 -9.84
C ALA A 138 4.46 -20.91 -10.60
N GLU A 139 3.19 -20.55 -10.39
CA GLU A 139 2.05 -21.16 -11.08
C GLU A 139 2.05 -20.84 -12.59
N ASN A 140 2.41 -19.61 -12.95
CA ASN A 140 2.50 -19.17 -14.35
C ASN A 140 3.87 -19.47 -14.99
N TYR A 141 4.69 -20.30 -14.36
CA TYR A 141 5.99 -20.65 -14.92
C TYR A 141 5.82 -21.37 -16.26
N ASP A 142 6.44 -20.82 -17.30
CA ASP A 142 6.36 -21.35 -18.66
C ASP A 142 7.16 -22.65 -18.80
N HIS A 143 6.49 -23.77 -18.52
CA HIS A 143 7.06 -25.09 -18.64
C HIS A 143 7.30 -25.46 -20.11
N LYS A 144 8.58 -25.52 -20.53
CA LYS A 144 8.99 -25.86 -21.92
C LYS A 144 8.37 -27.15 -22.46
N TYR A 145 8.12 -28.14 -21.60
CA TYR A 145 7.55 -29.42 -22.01
C TYR A 145 6.09 -29.31 -22.47
N MET A 146 5.33 -28.31 -22.01
CA MET A 146 3.95 -28.07 -22.45
C MET A 146 3.86 -27.54 -23.89
N LYS A 147 4.96 -26.99 -24.42
CA LYS A 147 5.05 -26.52 -25.81
C LYS A 147 5.57 -27.58 -26.77
N LEU A 148 5.96 -28.75 -26.27
CA LEU A 148 6.50 -29.81 -27.10
C LEU A 148 5.35 -30.53 -27.82
N PRO A 149 5.39 -30.69 -29.16
CA PRO A 149 4.41 -31.51 -29.84
C PRO A 149 4.71 -32.98 -29.52
N LEU A 150 3.92 -33.54 -28.60
CA LEU A 150 3.97 -34.94 -28.17
C LEU A 150 2.80 -35.70 -28.80
N ILE A 151 2.98 -37.00 -29.07
CA ILE A 151 1.88 -37.94 -29.35
C ILE A 151 0.83 -37.87 -28.23
N SER A 152 -0.46 -37.98 -28.56
CA SER A 152 -1.56 -37.97 -27.58
C SER A 152 -1.42 -39.10 -26.57
N VAL A 153 -2.01 -38.94 -25.37
CA VAL A 153 -1.95 -39.96 -24.30
C VAL A 153 -2.53 -41.28 -24.79
N GLU A 154 -3.66 -41.24 -25.50
CA GLU A 154 -4.34 -42.43 -26.04
C GLU A 154 -3.44 -43.22 -27.00
N ALA A 155 -2.84 -42.54 -27.99
CA ALA A 155 -1.94 -43.19 -28.95
C ALA A 155 -0.66 -43.73 -28.29
N PHE A 156 -0.13 -43.03 -27.27
CA PHE A 156 1.02 -43.53 -26.52
C PHE A 156 0.70 -44.80 -25.71
N LEU A 157 -0.49 -44.87 -25.10
CA LEU A 157 -0.92 -46.04 -24.32
C LEU A 157 -1.30 -47.24 -25.20
N GLU A 158 -1.65 -47.01 -26.48
CA GLU A 158 -1.81 -48.07 -27.48
C GLU A 158 -0.46 -48.70 -27.85
N GLU A 159 0.58 -47.88 -28.05
CA GLU A 159 1.92 -48.36 -28.38
C GLU A 159 2.67 -48.94 -27.15
N PHE A 160 2.44 -48.38 -25.96
CA PHE A 160 3.10 -48.77 -24.71
C PHE A 160 2.08 -49.06 -23.61
N PRO A 161 1.41 -50.24 -23.65
CA PRO A 161 0.39 -50.60 -22.65
C PRO A 161 0.97 -50.82 -21.25
N GLU A 162 2.29 -51.01 -21.12
CA GLU A 162 2.98 -51.20 -19.84
C GLU A 162 2.92 -49.97 -18.92
N HIS A 163 2.68 -48.78 -19.48
CA HIS A 163 2.61 -47.54 -18.71
C HIS A 163 1.20 -47.17 -18.24
N LYS A 164 0.17 -48.00 -18.47
CA LYS A 164 -1.24 -47.68 -18.13
C LYS A 164 -1.47 -47.40 -16.64
N ASP A 165 -0.70 -48.05 -15.76
CA ASP A 165 -0.83 -47.90 -14.31
C ASP A 165 0.17 -46.89 -13.72
N ALA A 166 0.95 -46.21 -14.56
CA ALA A 166 1.96 -45.26 -14.11
C ALA A 166 1.34 -43.91 -13.71
N THR A 167 1.99 -43.19 -12.79
CA THR A 167 1.58 -41.83 -12.36
C THR A 167 1.61 -40.88 -13.55
N GLU A 168 0.79 -39.83 -13.55
CA GLU A 168 0.76 -38.81 -14.62
C GLU A 168 2.14 -38.22 -14.93
N GLN A 169 2.96 -37.99 -13.90
CA GLN A 169 4.33 -37.50 -14.04
C GLN A 169 5.26 -38.52 -14.71
N ASP A 170 5.14 -39.80 -14.36
CA ASP A 170 5.93 -40.89 -14.93
C ASP A 170 5.53 -41.13 -16.40
N LEU A 171 4.22 -41.08 -16.69
CA LEU A 171 3.65 -41.11 -18.03
C LEU A 171 4.19 -39.98 -18.91
N MET A 172 4.23 -38.75 -18.38
CA MET A 172 4.73 -37.60 -19.12
C MET A 172 6.23 -37.73 -19.43
N THR A 173 7.01 -38.25 -18.49
CA THR A 173 8.46 -38.45 -18.66
C THR A 173 8.72 -39.53 -19.72
N ALA A 174 8.04 -40.67 -19.63
CA ALA A 174 8.13 -41.74 -20.63
C ALA A 174 7.75 -41.26 -22.04
N ARG A 175 6.71 -40.41 -22.15
CA ARG A 175 6.31 -39.80 -23.42
C ARG A 175 7.39 -38.89 -24.00
N ILE A 176 8.02 -38.05 -23.18
CA ILE A 176 9.11 -37.17 -23.61
C ILE A 176 10.32 -37.99 -24.09
N ASP A 177 10.67 -39.05 -23.36
CA ASP A 177 11.80 -39.91 -23.71
C ASP A 177 11.56 -40.67 -25.01
N HIS A 178 10.34 -41.14 -25.24
CA HIS A 178 9.95 -41.76 -26.52
C HIS A 178 10.10 -40.78 -27.69
N GLU A 179 9.55 -39.57 -27.59
CA GLU A 179 9.69 -38.53 -28.61
C GLU A 179 11.14 -38.17 -28.89
N TYR A 180 11.95 -38.09 -27.83
CA TYR A 180 13.37 -37.85 -27.96
C TYR A 180 14.05 -38.95 -28.79
N GLN A 181 13.80 -40.22 -28.48
CA GLN A 181 14.33 -41.35 -29.24
C GLN A 181 13.89 -41.34 -30.71
N VAL A 182 12.61 -41.02 -30.96
CA VAL A 182 12.05 -40.90 -32.32
C VAL A 182 12.77 -39.79 -33.09
N ARG A 183 12.97 -38.62 -32.48
CA ARG A 183 13.68 -37.50 -33.12
C ARG A 183 15.14 -37.80 -33.39
N VAL A 184 15.83 -38.48 -32.48
CA VAL A 184 17.22 -38.91 -32.69
C VAL A 184 17.31 -39.86 -33.89
N ARG A 185 16.45 -40.89 -33.96
CA ARG A 185 16.41 -41.84 -35.09
C ARG A 185 16.06 -41.14 -36.42
N LEU A 186 15.15 -40.16 -36.39
CA LEU A 186 14.79 -39.37 -37.58
C LEU A 186 15.96 -38.52 -38.07
N GLU A 187 16.71 -37.88 -37.18
CA GLU A 187 17.87 -37.05 -37.54
C GLU A 187 19.04 -37.91 -38.03
N GLU A 188 19.28 -39.08 -37.44
CA GLU A 188 20.25 -40.07 -37.95
C GLU A 188 19.89 -40.49 -39.39
N ARG A 189 18.64 -40.87 -39.63
CA ARG A 189 18.16 -41.24 -40.97
C ARG A 189 18.25 -40.09 -41.97
N ARG A 190 18.00 -38.85 -41.52
CA ARG A 190 18.18 -37.65 -42.34
C ARG A 190 19.64 -37.47 -42.72
N GLN A 191 20.56 -37.63 -41.78
CA GLN A 191 22.01 -37.54 -42.05
C GLN A 191 22.48 -38.62 -43.01
N GLU A 192 22.02 -39.86 -42.86
CA GLU A 192 22.32 -40.96 -43.78
C GLU A 192 21.85 -40.65 -45.21
N LYS A 193 20.59 -40.22 -45.37
CA LYS A 193 20.04 -39.83 -46.67
C LYS A 193 20.79 -38.63 -47.26
N LEU A 194 21.21 -37.68 -46.43
CA LEU A 194 22.00 -36.52 -46.88
C LEU A 194 23.37 -36.97 -47.40
N LYS A 195 24.04 -37.90 -46.70
CA LYS A 195 25.28 -38.52 -47.17
C LYS A 195 25.07 -39.28 -48.49
N GLN A 196 24.00 -40.06 -48.63
CA GLN A 196 23.67 -40.76 -49.88
C GLN A 196 23.41 -39.77 -51.02
N LYS A 197 22.66 -38.70 -50.77
CA LYS A 197 22.42 -37.63 -51.75
C LYS A 197 23.74 -36.98 -52.19
N GLN A 198 24.64 -36.67 -51.26
CA GLN A 198 25.96 -36.11 -51.60
C GLN A 198 26.81 -37.07 -52.45
N LYS A 199 26.80 -38.38 -52.13
CA LYS A 199 27.48 -39.40 -52.93
C LYS A 199 26.93 -39.45 -54.36
N LEU A 200 25.61 -39.51 -54.52
CA LEU A 200 24.96 -39.50 -55.84
C LEU A 200 25.25 -38.23 -56.63
N ILE A 201 25.26 -37.05 -55.98
CA ILE A 201 25.63 -35.79 -56.64
C ILE A 201 27.08 -35.84 -57.12
N ALA A 202 28.00 -36.40 -56.33
CA ALA A 202 29.39 -36.56 -56.73
C ALA A 202 29.55 -37.54 -57.90
N GLU A 203 28.82 -38.65 -57.91
CA GLU A 203 28.79 -39.62 -59.02
C GLU A 203 28.23 -38.99 -60.31
N VAL A 204 27.10 -38.28 -60.22
CA VAL A 204 26.53 -37.56 -61.37
C VAL A 204 27.47 -36.47 -61.87
N LYS A 205 28.14 -35.73 -60.96
CA LYS A 205 29.13 -34.72 -61.35
C LYS A 205 30.30 -35.37 -62.09
N LYS A 206 30.85 -36.47 -61.56
CA LYS A 206 31.91 -37.23 -62.21
C LYS A 206 31.47 -37.76 -63.58
N GLY A 207 30.26 -38.28 -63.69
CA GLY A 207 29.70 -38.73 -64.98
C GLY A 207 29.54 -37.58 -65.98
N LYS A 208 29.14 -36.39 -65.55
CA LYS A 208 29.13 -35.18 -66.40
C LYS A 208 30.54 -34.76 -66.81
N ASP A 209 31.49 -34.78 -65.90
CA ASP A 209 32.89 -34.44 -66.18
C ASP A 209 33.52 -35.46 -67.15
N ASP A 210 33.14 -36.73 -67.08
CA ASP A 210 33.62 -37.76 -68.01
C ASP A 210 32.91 -37.69 -69.37
N LEU A 211 31.62 -37.35 -69.40
CA LEU A 211 30.88 -37.11 -70.65
C LEU A 211 31.43 -35.89 -71.40
N THR A 212 31.68 -34.78 -70.71
CA THR A 212 32.31 -33.60 -71.33
C THR A 212 33.71 -33.90 -71.87
N LYS A 213 34.50 -34.76 -71.19
CA LYS A 213 35.77 -35.24 -71.75
C LYS A 213 35.55 -36.06 -73.02
N LEU A 214 34.59 -36.98 -73.04
CA LEU A 214 34.24 -37.74 -74.24
C LEU A 214 33.80 -36.82 -75.38
N ASP A 215 32.94 -35.82 -75.11
CA ASP A 215 32.54 -34.82 -76.10
C ASP A 215 33.77 -34.11 -76.69
N THR A 216 34.70 -33.65 -75.86
CA THR A 216 35.95 -33.03 -76.36
C THR A 216 36.86 -33.99 -77.14
N MET A 217 36.85 -35.29 -76.82
CA MET A 217 37.60 -36.29 -77.60
C MET A 217 36.94 -36.56 -78.94
N VAL A 218 35.60 -36.61 -78.99
CA VAL A 218 34.84 -36.78 -80.22
C VAL A 218 35.01 -35.56 -81.12
N GLU A 219 34.96 -34.34 -80.58
CA GLU A 219 35.26 -33.12 -81.34
C GLU A 219 36.65 -33.20 -81.99
N LYS A 220 37.68 -33.58 -81.21
CA LYS A 220 39.04 -33.79 -81.75
C LYS A 220 39.11 -34.90 -82.78
N PHE A 221 38.34 -35.98 -82.61
CA PHE A 221 38.28 -37.07 -83.59
C PHE A 221 37.62 -36.61 -84.89
N ILE A 222 36.54 -35.82 -84.82
CA ILE A 222 35.88 -35.22 -85.98
C ILE A 222 36.86 -34.30 -86.70
N GLU A 223 37.55 -33.40 -85.99
CA GLU A 223 38.57 -32.52 -86.56
C GLU A 223 39.71 -33.31 -87.25
N ALA A 224 40.17 -34.40 -86.65
CA ALA A 224 41.19 -35.26 -87.23
C ALA A 224 40.68 -36.12 -88.42
N ALA A 225 39.39 -36.47 -88.44
CA ALA A 225 38.75 -37.25 -89.50
C ALA A 225 38.27 -36.39 -90.68
N GLU A 226 38.05 -35.09 -90.50
CA GLU A 226 37.72 -34.14 -91.57
C GLU A 226 38.69 -34.19 -92.77
N PRO A 227 40.03 -34.19 -92.61
CA PRO A 227 40.94 -34.31 -93.73
C PRO A 227 40.84 -35.68 -94.43
N ILE A 228 40.61 -36.76 -93.68
CA ILE A 228 40.45 -38.11 -94.24
C ILE A 228 39.14 -38.21 -95.05
N LYS A 229 38.06 -37.63 -94.54
CA LYS A 229 36.76 -37.56 -95.25
C LYS A 229 36.84 -36.72 -96.53
N LYS A 230 37.60 -35.62 -96.53
CA LYS A 230 37.83 -34.81 -97.73
C LYS A 230 38.59 -35.57 -98.82
N VAL A 231 39.50 -36.48 -98.45
CA VAL A 231 40.25 -37.31 -99.40
C VAL A 231 39.42 -38.49 -99.93
N LEU A 232 38.56 -39.09 -99.09
CA LEU A 232 37.67 -40.19 -99.49
C LEU A 232 36.42 -39.73 -100.29
N ALA A 233 36.00 -38.47 -100.15
CA ALA A 233 34.88 -37.91 -100.92
C ALA A 233 35.29 -37.38 -102.31
N THR A 234 36.57 -37.48 -102.66
CA THR A 234 37.15 -37.05 -103.94
C THR A 234 37.47 -38.21 -104.90
N GLU A 235 36.95 -39.40 -104.64
CA GLU A 235 36.77 -40.49 -105.62
C GLU A 235 35.27 -40.65 -105.92
#